data_AF-A0A949SKY8-F1
#
_entry.id   AF-A0A949SKY8-F1
#
_cell.length_a   1.000
_cell.length_b   1.000
_cell.length_c   1.000
_cell.angle_alpha   90.00
_cell.angle_beta   90.00
_cell.angle_gamma   90.00
#
_symmetry.space_group_name_H-M   'P 1'
#
loop_
_entity.id
_entity.type
_entity.pdbx_description
1 polymer ?
#
loop_
_entity_poly.entity_id
_entity_poly.type
_entity_poly.pdbx_seq_one_letter_code
_entity_poly.pdbx_strand_id
1 'polypeptide(L)'
;MGDGEMNASIKDMIVNDIGIINSLLEENKQKMAALNSKLKKSNLKIVELEKMIENMAAQLQEKDAEIVSLQTQLANANEQLKVLFEEYNNRLEEIGTQTDKLNTAYYCFGTAKELIAQGVLTKEGGFIGIGKSQKLAADFNKDYFTKIDITLVKNIDLKSKKAKLVTTHATDSYKIDGDKESVDKLVITNPEKFWASSKYLVIVVE
;
A
#
# COMPACT_ATOMS: atom_id res chain seq x y z
N MET A 1 -0.96 12.92 -6.71
CA MET A 1 -0.88 14.25 -6.06
C MET A 1 -2.24 14.90 -6.26
N GLY A 2 -3.14 14.88 -5.28
CA GLY A 2 -4.50 15.42 -5.46
C GLY A 2 -5.39 15.33 -4.21
N ASP A 3 -5.26 14.26 -3.42
CA ASP A 3 -6.14 14.06 -2.25
C ASP A 3 -5.71 14.81 -0.97
N GLY A 4 -4.41 15.09 -0.81
CA GLY A 4 -3.88 15.79 0.37
C GLY A 4 -4.17 17.29 0.39
N GLU A 5 -4.13 17.96 -0.77
CA GLU A 5 -4.41 19.40 -0.88
C GLU A 5 -5.91 19.70 -0.77
N MET A 6 -6.77 18.81 -1.29
CA MET A 6 -8.22 18.97 -1.20
C MET A 6 -8.73 18.85 0.24
N ASN A 7 -8.19 17.91 1.02
CA ASN A 7 -8.55 17.74 2.44
C ASN A 7 -8.10 18.92 3.32
N ALA A 8 -6.93 19.49 3.05
CA ALA A 8 -6.45 20.69 3.76
C ALA A 8 -7.39 21.88 3.50
N SER A 9 -7.80 22.11 2.24
CA SER A 9 -8.72 23.18 1.88
C SER A 9 -10.10 23.05 2.52
N ILE A 10 -10.62 21.83 2.68
CA ILE A 10 -11.93 21.59 3.32
C ILE A 10 -11.83 21.84 4.83
N LYS A 11 -10.72 21.42 5.47
CA LYS A 11 -10.50 21.65 6.90
C LYS A 11 -10.43 23.15 7.22
N ASP A 12 -9.73 23.93 6.41
CA ASP A 12 -9.60 25.37 6.59
C ASP A 12 -10.94 26.10 6.40
N MET A 13 -11.76 25.62 5.46
CA MET A 13 -13.13 26.11 5.27
C MET A 13 -14.00 25.89 6.51
N ILE A 14 -13.97 24.68 7.09
CA ILE A 14 -14.77 24.35 8.27
C ILE A 14 -14.33 25.17 9.50
N VAL A 15 -13.03 25.40 9.68
CA VAL A 15 -12.51 26.25 10.78
C VAL A 15 -12.98 27.69 10.62
N ASN A 16 -12.95 28.21 9.40
CA ASN A 16 -13.44 29.55 9.11
C ASN A 16 -14.95 29.68 9.36
N ASP A 17 -15.74 28.69 8.92
CA ASP A 17 -17.19 28.67 9.11
C ASP A 17 -17.57 28.61 10.60
N ILE A 18 -16.81 27.87 11.42
CA ILE A 18 -16.97 27.86 12.89
C ILE A 18 -16.71 29.25 13.49
N GLY A 19 -15.69 29.96 13.00
CA GLY A 19 -15.40 31.32 13.43
C GLY A 19 -16.56 32.29 13.14
N ILE A 20 -17.15 32.17 11.95
CA ILE A 20 -18.31 32.96 11.53
C ILE A 20 -19.53 32.64 12.40
N ILE A 21 -19.79 31.36 12.67
CA ILE A 21 -20.90 30.91 13.54
C ILE A 21 -20.76 31.50 14.95
N ASN A 22 -19.58 31.45 15.55
CA ASN A 22 -19.34 32.02 16.87
C ASN A 22 -19.60 33.54 16.90
N SER A 23 -19.19 34.26 15.85
CA SER A 23 -19.46 35.70 15.74
C SER A 23 -20.96 36.01 15.62
N LEU A 24 -21.71 35.21 14.84
CA LEU A 24 -23.16 35.37 14.68
C LEU A 24 -23.91 35.07 15.99
N LEU A 25 -23.46 34.07 16.76
CA LEU A 25 -24.02 33.78 18.08
C LEU A 25 -23.86 34.96 19.04
N GLU A 26 -22.67 35.57 19.07
CA GLU A 26 -22.40 36.72 19.92
C GLU A 26 -23.25 37.94 19.52
N GLU A 27 -23.39 38.20 18.22
CA GLU A 27 -24.27 39.26 17.72
C GLU A 27 -25.74 39.02 18.11
N ASN A 28 -26.21 37.77 18.04
CA ASN A 28 -27.57 37.41 18.44
C ASN A 28 -27.79 37.56 19.95
N LYS A 29 -26.80 37.22 20.80
CA LYS A 29 -26.85 37.47 22.25
C LYS A 29 -27.00 38.96 22.55
N GLN A 30 -26.24 39.81 21.85
CA GLN A 30 -26.31 41.27 22.03
C GLN A 30 -27.65 41.85 21.59
N LYS A 31 -28.20 41.40 20.46
CA LYS A 31 -29.54 41.81 19.98
C LYS A 31 -30.63 41.42 20.98
N MET A 32 -30.56 40.21 21.53
CA MET A 32 -31.49 39.75 22.57
C MET A 32 -31.43 40.61 23.83
N ALA A 33 -30.23 40.93 24.32
CA ALA A 33 -30.06 41.81 25.47
C ALA A 33 -30.64 43.23 25.22
N ALA A 34 -30.43 43.77 24.02
CA ALA A 34 -30.97 45.08 23.62
C ALA A 34 -32.51 45.08 23.51
N LEU A 35 -33.10 44.02 22.95
CA LEU A 35 -34.56 43.84 22.90
C LEU A 35 -35.17 43.73 24.29
N ASN A 36 -34.53 42.96 25.18
CA ASN A 36 -34.95 42.82 26.57
C ASN A 36 -34.95 44.18 27.32
N SER A 37 -33.90 45.00 27.11
CA SER A 37 -33.80 46.35 27.67
C SER A 37 -34.90 47.30 27.15
N LYS A 38 -35.26 47.22 25.86
CA LYS A 38 -36.32 48.04 25.25
C LYS A 38 -37.73 47.64 25.74
N LEU A 39 -37.96 46.36 25.99
CA LEU A 39 -39.23 45.85 26.49
C LEU A 39 -39.52 46.27 27.93
N LYS A 40 -38.52 46.20 28.83
CA LYS A 40 -38.64 46.71 30.21
C LYS A 40 -39.02 48.19 30.30
N LYS A 41 -38.75 48.98 29.25
CA LYS A 41 -39.11 50.41 29.17
C LYS A 41 -40.53 50.67 28.64
N SER A 42 -41.20 49.70 28.05
CA SER A 42 -42.46 49.87 27.32
C SER A 42 -43.65 49.28 28.11
N ASN A 43 -44.29 50.07 28.97
CA ASN A 43 -45.21 49.63 30.05
C ASN A 43 -46.54 48.93 29.65
N LEU A 44 -46.75 48.51 28.41
CA LEU A 44 -48.04 47.96 27.92
C LEU A 44 -47.80 46.82 26.90
N LYS A 45 -48.32 45.60 27.20
CA LYS A 45 -48.12 44.29 26.50
C LYS A 45 -46.79 43.54 26.76
N ILE A 46 -46.30 43.59 28.00
CA ILE A 46 -44.97 43.11 28.38
C ILE A 46 -44.87 41.58 28.58
N VAL A 47 -45.88 40.93 29.20
CA VAL A 47 -45.72 39.55 29.73
C VAL A 47 -45.52 38.47 28.65
N GLU A 48 -46.26 38.54 27.52
CA GLU A 48 -46.09 37.55 26.44
C GLU A 48 -44.76 37.72 25.70
N LEU A 49 -44.30 38.97 25.55
CA LEU A 49 -43.03 39.29 24.91
C LEU A 49 -41.83 38.94 25.82
N GLU A 50 -41.95 39.12 27.14
CA GLU A 50 -40.95 38.64 28.11
C GLU A 50 -40.83 37.12 28.06
N LYS A 51 -41.96 36.39 28.06
CA LYS A 51 -41.96 34.92 27.90
C LYS A 51 -41.33 34.47 26.58
N MET A 52 -41.56 35.20 25.49
CA MET A 52 -40.92 34.91 24.21
C MET A 52 -39.41 35.11 24.27
N ILE A 53 -38.95 36.18 24.90
CA ILE A 53 -37.52 36.46 25.10
C ILE A 53 -36.85 35.39 25.97
N GLU A 54 -37.49 34.98 27.06
CA GLU A 54 -36.97 33.90 27.92
C GLU A 54 -36.86 32.59 27.14
N ASN A 55 -37.87 32.24 26.34
CA ASN A 55 -37.83 31.05 25.49
C ASN A 55 -36.72 31.13 24.43
N MET A 56 -36.56 32.29 23.78
CA MET A 56 -35.47 32.51 22.82
C MET A 56 -34.08 32.44 23.48
N ALA A 57 -33.93 32.95 24.70
CA ALA A 57 -32.68 32.86 25.45
C ALA A 57 -32.35 31.41 25.83
N ALA A 58 -33.36 30.63 26.25
CA ALA A 58 -33.20 29.21 26.52
C ALA A 58 -32.80 28.42 25.26
N GLN A 59 -33.46 28.67 24.13
CA GLN A 59 -33.11 28.07 22.84
C GLN A 59 -31.69 28.44 22.39
N LEU A 60 -31.26 29.69 22.60
CA LEU A 60 -29.91 30.12 22.25
C LEU A 60 -28.86 29.39 23.09
N GLN A 61 -29.12 29.21 24.39
CA GLN A 61 -28.23 28.46 25.28
C GLN A 61 -28.15 26.97 24.89
N GLU A 62 -29.27 26.37 24.49
CA GLU A 62 -29.30 24.99 23.98
C GLU A 62 -28.48 24.86 22.68
N LYS A 63 -28.64 25.81 21.75
CA LYS A 63 -27.90 25.85 20.49
C LYS A 63 -26.40 26.09 20.70
N ASP A 64 -26.02 26.94 21.65
CA ASP A 64 -24.61 27.14 22.04
C ASP A 64 -23.99 25.82 22.53
N ALA A 65 -24.71 25.08 23.38
CA ALA A 65 -24.24 23.78 23.88
C ALA A 65 -24.12 22.74 22.76
N GLU A 66 -25.09 22.73 21.81
CA GLU A 66 -25.05 21.88 20.63
C GLU A 66 -23.83 22.19 19.74
N ILE A 67 -23.52 23.47 19.53
CA ILE A 67 -22.36 23.91 18.74
C ILE A 67 -21.05 23.46 19.37
N VAL A 68 -20.89 23.60 20.69
CA VAL A 68 -19.69 23.13 21.40
C VAL A 68 -19.53 21.61 21.29
N SER A 69 -20.64 20.87 21.39
CA SER A 69 -20.65 19.42 21.20
C SER A 69 -20.23 19.02 19.79
N LEU A 70 -20.79 19.66 18.76
CA LEU A 70 -20.45 19.42 17.37
C LEU A 70 -18.99 19.78 17.05
N GLN A 71 -18.47 20.88 17.60
CA GLN A 71 -17.07 21.25 17.48
C GLN A 71 -16.14 20.18 18.07
N THR A 72 -16.50 19.64 19.23
CA THR A 72 -15.74 18.57 19.89
C THR A 72 -15.78 17.28 19.07
N GLN A 73 -16.96 16.88 18.57
CA GLN A 73 -17.10 15.71 17.71
C GLN A 73 -16.31 15.85 16.41
N LEU A 74 -16.32 17.03 15.80
CA LEU A 74 -15.54 17.33 14.60
C LEU A 74 -14.04 17.25 14.85
N ALA A 75 -13.56 17.79 15.98
CA ALA A 75 -12.15 17.71 16.35
C ALA A 75 -11.70 16.24 16.50
N ASN A 76 -12.51 15.43 17.21
CA ASN A 76 -12.24 14.01 17.39
C ASN A 76 -12.27 13.24 16.05
N ALA A 77 -13.24 13.52 15.19
CA ALA A 77 -13.33 12.90 13.87
C ALA A 77 -12.13 13.24 12.99
N ASN A 78 -11.65 14.50 13.03
CA ASN A 78 -10.46 14.93 12.31
C ASN A 78 -9.18 14.22 12.80
N GLU A 79 -9.06 14.00 14.10
CA GLU A 79 -7.92 13.26 14.66
C GLU A 79 -7.94 11.79 14.24
N GLN A 80 -9.11 11.13 14.31
CA GLN A 80 -9.28 9.75 13.85
C GLN A 80 -8.99 9.62 12.35
N LEU A 81 -9.44 10.58 11.53
CA LEU A 81 -9.18 10.59 10.09
C LEU A 81 -7.68 10.68 9.79
N LYS A 82 -6.95 11.50 10.55
CA LYS A 82 -5.49 11.62 10.42
C LYS A 82 -4.79 10.27 10.69
N VAL A 83 -5.14 9.62 11.80
CA VAL A 83 -4.58 8.30 12.17
C VAL A 83 -4.89 7.27 11.09
N LEU A 84 -6.14 7.21 10.63
CA LEU A 84 -6.56 6.28 9.58
C LEU A 84 -5.81 6.51 8.27
N PHE A 85 -5.54 7.77 7.91
CA PHE A 85 -4.77 8.11 6.71
C PHE A 85 -3.30 7.68 6.82
N GLU A 86 -2.68 7.85 7.99
CA GLU A 86 -1.32 7.36 8.25
C GLU A 86 -1.26 5.82 8.17
N GLU A 87 -2.18 5.11 8.82
CA GLU A 87 -2.28 3.65 8.75
C GLU A 87 -2.51 3.15 7.32
N TYR A 88 -3.38 3.81 6.57
CA TYR A 88 -3.67 3.47 5.18
C TYR A 88 -2.40 3.57 4.30
N ASN A 89 -1.64 4.65 4.42
CA ASN A 89 -0.41 4.83 3.65
C ASN A 89 0.66 3.78 4.01
N ASN A 90 0.84 3.50 5.31
CA ASN A 90 1.74 2.43 5.76
C ASN A 90 1.34 1.09 5.15
N ARG A 91 0.03 0.80 5.10
CA ARG A 91 -0.49 -0.44 4.52
C ARG A 91 -0.25 -0.53 3.00
N LEU A 92 -0.35 0.58 2.28
CA LEU A 92 -0.02 0.61 0.85
C LEU A 92 1.46 0.31 0.59
N GLU A 93 2.37 0.86 1.40
CA GLU A 93 3.80 0.58 1.30
C GLU A 93 4.13 -0.89 1.62
N GLU A 94 3.49 -1.45 2.65
CA GLU A 94 3.61 -2.88 2.97
C GLU A 94 3.17 -3.77 1.81
N ILE A 95 2.01 -3.45 1.20
CA ILE A 95 1.49 -4.19 0.04
C ILE A 95 2.46 -4.09 -1.14
N GLY A 96 3.00 -2.91 -1.42
CA GLY A 96 4.02 -2.72 -2.46
C GLY A 96 5.25 -3.60 -2.21
N THR A 97 5.81 -3.53 -1.00
CA THR A 97 6.97 -4.34 -0.59
C THR A 97 6.70 -5.84 -0.67
N GLN A 98 5.52 -6.29 -0.25
CA GLN A 98 5.14 -7.70 -0.34
C GLN A 98 4.96 -8.15 -1.79
N THR A 99 4.37 -7.30 -2.63
CA THR A 99 4.19 -7.55 -4.06
C THR A 99 5.55 -7.70 -4.74
N ASP A 100 6.50 -6.80 -4.46
CA ASP A 100 7.86 -6.88 -4.98
C ASP A 100 8.57 -8.17 -4.54
N LYS A 101 8.41 -8.56 -3.28
CA LYS A 101 8.96 -9.83 -2.76
C LYS A 101 8.34 -11.04 -3.45
N LEU A 102 7.03 -11.06 -3.66
CA LEU A 102 6.32 -12.15 -4.35
C LEU A 102 6.78 -12.28 -5.81
N ASN A 103 6.99 -11.15 -6.47
CA ASN A 103 7.38 -11.08 -7.87
C ASN A 103 8.89 -11.19 -8.10
N THR A 104 9.70 -11.16 -7.04
CA THR A 104 11.15 -11.36 -7.15
C THR A 104 11.49 -12.83 -7.35
N ALA A 105 12.30 -13.12 -8.36
CA ALA A 105 12.98 -14.40 -8.53
C ALA A 105 14.43 -14.19 -8.95
N TYR A 106 15.19 -15.28 -9.01
CA TYR A 106 16.63 -15.27 -9.26
C TYR A 106 16.97 -16.36 -10.26
N TYR A 107 17.81 -16.05 -11.25
CA TYR A 107 18.29 -17.06 -12.18
C TYR A 107 19.79 -16.95 -12.44
N CYS A 108 20.42 -18.07 -12.76
CA CYS A 108 21.74 -18.12 -13.35
C CYS A 108 21.81 -19.27 -14.37
N PHE A 109 22.75 -19.16 -15.30
CA PHE A 109 23.09 -20.25 -16.20
C PHE A 109 24.57 -20.24 -16.52
N GLY A 110 25.11 -21.40 -16.89
CA GLY A 110 26.51 -21.55 -17.23
C GLY A 110 26.88 -23.01 -17.43
N THR A 111 28.13 -23.27 -17.79
CA THR A 111 28.61 -24.64 -17.87
C THR A 111 28.66 -25.24 -16.46
N ALA A 112 28.52 -26.56 -16.37
CA ALA A 112 28.61 -27.26 -15.09
C ALA A 112 29.91 -26.96 -14.33
N LYS A 113 31.02 -26.77 -15.04
CA LYS A 113 32.32 -26.45 -14.43
C LYS A 113 32.30 -25.07 -13.79
N GLU A 114 31.78 -24.07 -14.49
CA GLU A 114 31.67 -22.69 -13.99
C GLU A 114 30.76 -22.62 -12.78
N LEU A 115 29.56 -23.20 -12.87
CA LEU A 115 28.59 -23.17 -11.78
C LEU A 115 29.10 -23.89 -10.51
N ILE A 116 29.93 -24.93 -10.65
CA ILE A 116 30.59 -25.55 -9.49
C ILE A 116 31.71 -24.65 -8.95
N ALA A 117 32.53 -24.06 -9.81
CA ALA A 117 33.60 -23.16 -9.40
C ALA A 117 33.08 -21.90 -8.68
N GLN A 118 31.90 -21.41 -9.07
CA GLN A 118 31.21 -20.28 -8.46
C GLN A 118 30.40 -20.67 -7.21
N GLY A 119 30.44 -21.94 -6.79
CA GLY A 119 29.74 -22.42 -5.61
C GLY A 119 28.22 -22.47 -5.76
N VAL A 120 27.71 -22.48 -6.99
CA VAL A 120 26.27 -22.62 -7.26
C VAL A 120 25.86 -24.10 -7.22
N LEU A 121 26.66 -24.98 -7.80
CA LEU A 121 26.37 -26.42 -7.89
C LEU A 121 27.36 -27.26 -7.08
N THR A 122 26.87 -28.38 -6.56
CA THR A 122 27.69 -29.46 -6.00
C THR A 122 27.54 -30.73 -6.82
N LYS A 123 28.55 -31.61 -6.75
CA LYS A 123 28.46 -32.97 -7.28
C LYS A 123 28.10 -33.90 -6.13
N GLU A 124 26.87 -34.39 -6.12
CA GLU A 124 26.38 -35.32 -5.09
C GLU A 124 25.94 -36.66 -5.71
N GLY A 125 26.18 -37.74 -4.95
CA GLY A 125 25.83 -39.12 -5.32
C GLY A 125 26.89 -39.83 -6.17
N GLY A 126 26.90 -41.16 -6.13
CA GLY A 126 27.79 -42.02 -6.92
C GLY A 126 29.03 -42.52 -6.15
N PHE A 127 29.17 -43.84 -6.02
CA PHE A 127 30.39 -44.49 -5.54
C PHE A 127 31.40 -44.49 -6.68
N ILE A 128 32.63 -43.99 -6.45
CA ILE A 128 33.75 -44.03 -7.41
C ILE A 128 33.36 -43.53 -8.82
N GLY A 129 32.87 -42.29 -8.93
CA GLY A 129 32.77 -41.56 -10.20
C GLY A 129 31.59 -41.90 -11.12
N ILE A 130 30.85 -42.99 -10.87
CA ILE A 130 29.66 -43.37 -11.65
C ILE A 130 28.40 -42.85 -10.93
N GLY A 131 27.55 -42.11 -11.65
CA GLY A 131 26.25 -41.64 -11.12
C GLY A 131 26.27 -40.28 -10.38
N LYS A 132 27.33 -39.48 -10.52
CA LYS A 132 27.36 -38.10 -9.97
C LYS A 132 26.30 -37.23 -10.64
N SER A 133 25.31 -36.80 -9.85
CA SER A 133 24.30 -35.83 -10.29
C SER A 133 24.70 -34.41 -9.86
N GLN A 134 24.43 -33.42 -10.72
CA GLN A 134 24.58 -32.01 -10.38
C GLN A 134 23.35 -31.56 -9.58
N LYS A 135 23.57 -30.94 -8.43
CA LYS A 135 22.51 -30.38 -7.60
C LYS A 135 22.88 -28.96 -7.17
N LEU A 136 21.86 -28.17 -6.87
CA LEU A 136 22.04 -26.87 -6.21
C LEU A 136 22.75 -27.10 -4.86
N ALA A 137 23.83 -26.36 -4.61
CA ALA A 137 24.54 -26.44 -3.33
C ALA A 137 23.62 -26.01 -2.18
N ALA A 138 23.79 -26.55 -0.97
CA ALA A 138 22.99 -26.13 0.19
C ALA A 138 23.21 -24.65 0.54
N ASP A 139 24.47 -24.23 0.57
CA ASP A 139 24.90 -22.85 0.81
C ASP A 139 25.38 -22.19 -0.50
N PHE A 140 24.56 -22.28 -1.54
CA PHE A 140 24.94 -21.78 -2.86
C PHE A 140 25.18 -20.27 -2.86
N ASN A 141 26.13 -19.83 -3.70
CA ASN A 141 26.46 -18.42 -3.86
C ASN A 141 25.29 -17.65 -4.52
N LYS A 142 24.53 -16.90 -3.70
CA LYS A 142 23.39 -16.09 -4.16
C LYS A 142 23.80 -14.88 -4.99
N ASP A 143 25.01 -14.38 -4.82
CA ASP A 143 25.50 -13.19 -5.53
C ASP A 143 25.78 -13.48 -7.01
N TYR A 144 25.91 -14.76 -7.37
CA TYR A 144 26.06 -15.18 -8.76
C TYR A 144 24.72 -15.18 -9.54
N PHE A 145 23.60 -14.91 -8.87
CA PHE A 145 22.29 -14.91 -9.51
C PHE A 145 21.85 -13.51 -9.95
N THR A 146 21.23 -13.47 -11.12
CA THR A 146 20.54 -12.27 -11.60
C THR A 146 19.16 -12.19 -10.96
N LYS A 147 18.92 -11.13 -10.19
CA LYS A 147 17.59 -10.78 -9.66
C LYS A 147 16.68 -10.32 -10.80
N ILE A 148 15.46 -10.83 -10.83
CA ILE A 148 14.43 -10.47 -11.83
C ILE A 148 13.06 -10.24 -11.19
N ASP A 149 12.23 -9.48 -11.90
CA ASP A 149 10.79 -9.45 -11.71
C ASP A 149 10.13 -10.44 -12.68
N ILE A 150 9.41 -11.42 -12.13
CA ILE A 150 8.78 -12.50 -12.88
C ILE A 150 7.62 -12.04 -13.78
N THR A 151 7.07 -10.84 -13.53
CA THR A 151 6.01 -10.25 -14.35
C THR A 151 6.58 -9.64 -15.64
N LEU A 152 7.84 -9.19 -15.60
CA LEU A 152 8.54 -8.54 -16.71
C LEU A 152 9.39 -9.53 -17.50
N VAL A 153 10.17 -10.38 -16.82
CA VAL A 153 11.13 -11.29 -17.45
C VAL A 153 10.47 -12.65 -17.72
N LYS A 154 10.05 -12.85 -18.97
CA LYS A 154 9.42 -14.10 -19.42
C LYS A 154 10.31 -14.93 -20.33
N ASN A 155 11.45 -14.39 -20.76
CA ASN A 155 12.39 -15.06 -21.64
C ASN A 155 13.80 -14.92 -21.07
N ILE A 156 14.58 -16.01 -21.13
CA ILE A 156 15.98 -16.02 -20.76
C ILE A 156 16.78 -16.52 -21.96
N ASP A 157 17.58 -15.64 -22.56
CA ASP A 157 18.42 -15.99 -23.71
C ASP A 157 19.62 -16.82 -23.24
N LEU A 158 19.78 -18.01 -23.82
CA LEU A 158 20.83 -18.98 -23.45
C LEU A 158 21.90 -19.10 -24.52
N LYS A 159 21.52 -19.04 -25.80
CA LYS A 159 22.43 -19.14 -26.97
C LYS A 159 23.45 -20.27 -26.82
N SER A 160 22.95 -21.47 -26.52
CA SER A 160 23.74 -22.66 -26.20
C SER A 160 23.36 -23.80 -27.15
N LYS A 161 24.10 -24.92 -27.16
CA LYS A 161 23.69 -26.10 -27.93
C LYS A 161 22.67 -26.93 -27.17
N LYS A 162 22.83 -26.99 -25.84
CA LYS A 162 21.91 -27.70 -24.94
C LYS A 162 21.70 -26.89 -23.67
N ALA A 163 20.50 -26.99 -23.12
CA ALA A 163 20.15 -26.43 -21.83
C ALA A 163 19.41 -27.46 -20.99
N LYS A 164 19.80 -27.57 -19.72
CA LYS A 164 19.15 -28.43 -18.74
C LYS A 164 18.90 -27.67 -17.45
N LEU A 165 17.65 -27.63 -17.02
CA LEU A 165 17.28 -27.09 -15.71
C LEU A 165 17.74 -28.06 -14.61
N VAL A 166 18.44 -27.53 -13.61
CA VAL A 166 18.87 -28.29 -12.43
C VAL A 166 17.85 -28.14 -11.30
N THR A 167 17.28 -26.95 -11.15
CA THR A 167 16.21 -26.68 -10.19
C THR A 167 14.86 -27.17 -10.73
N THR A 168 13.95 -27.52 -9.83
CA THR A 168 12.65 -28.07 -10.19
C THR A 168 11.65 -26.96 -10.50
N HIS A 169 11.09 -27.01 -11.71
CA HIS A 169 10.03 -26.13 -12.19
C HIS A 169 8.99 -26.97 -12.95
N ALA A 170 7.72 -26.56 -12.91
CA ALA A 170 6.66 -27.32 -13.55
C ALA A 170 6.87 -27.38 -15.08
N THR A 171 6.92 -28.57 -15.66
CA THR A 171 7.27 -28.76 -17.09
C THR A 171 6.27 -28.16 -18.06
N ASP A 172 5.03 -27.92 -17.63
CA ASP A 172 3.99 -27.27 -18.42
C ASP A 172 3.97 -25.74 -18.28
N SER A 173 4.87 -25.17 -17.45
CA SER A 173 4.97 -23.73 -17.20
C SER A 173 6.09 -23.04 -18.00
N TYR A 174 6.85 -23.79 -18.80
CA TYR A 174 7.89 -23.26 -19.66
C TYR A 174 8.08 -24.07 -20.95
N LYS A 175 8.82 -23.50 -21.90
CA LYS A 175 9.30 -24.16 -23.12
C LYS A 175 10.74 -23.75 -23.38
N ILE A 176 11.53 -24.65 -23.95
CA ILE A 176 12.85 -24.34 -24.47
C ILE A 176 12.67 -24.11 -25.97
N ASP A 177 13.03 -22.91 -26.43
CA ASP A 177 12.92 -22.48 -27.82
C ASP A 177 14.31 -22.52 -28.48
N GLY A 178 14.36 -23.03 -29.71
CA GLY A 178 15.59 -23.26 -30.47
C GLY A 178 15.39 -24.32 -31.56
N ASP A 179 16.43 -24.52 -32.36
CA ASP A 179 16.44 -25.49 -33.45
C ASP A 179 16.91 -26.90 -32.99
N LYS A 180 16.98 -27.86 -33.92
CA LYS A 180 17.43 -29.24 -33.60
C LYS A 180 18.84 -29.32 -32.98
N GLU A 181 19.67 -28.29 -33.18
CA GLU A 181 21.07 -28.26 -32.75
C GLU A 181 21.39 -27.11 -31.77
N SER A 182 20.43 -26.22 -31.49
CA SER A 182 20.63 -25.06 -30.60
C SER A 182 19.46 -24.86 -29.65
N VAL A 183 19.78 -24.29 -28.50
CA VAL A 183 18.84 -23.72 -27.56
C VAL A 183 19.07 -22.22 -27.51
N ASP A 184 18.12 -21.47 -28.06
CA ASP A 184 18.20 -20.01 -28.16
C ASP A 184 17.76 -19.36 -26.85
N LYS A 185 16.60 -19.76 -26.33
CA LYS A 185 16.02 -19.19 -25.10
C LYS A 185 15.13 -20.16 -24.32
N LEU A 186 15.00 -19.90 -23.02
CA LEU A 186 13.95 -20.44 -22.17
C LEU A 186 12.76 -19.46 -22.17
N VAL A 187 11.57 -19.93 -22.54
CA VAL A 187 10.33 -19.16 -22.53
C VAL A 187 9.45 -19.62 -21.37
N ILE A 188 9.19 -18.73 -20.41
CA ILE A 188 8.31 -18.97 -19.27
C ILE A 188 6.88 -18.60 -19.69
N THR A 189 6.02 -19.60 -19.82
CA THR A 189 4.63 -19.42 -20.28
C THR A 189 3.65 -19.16 -19.14
N ASN A 190 3.97 -19.65 -17.93
CA ASN A 190 3.22 -19.37 -16.71
C ASN A 190 4.19 -19.05 -15.57
N PRO A 191 4.52 -17.77 -15.33
CA PRO A 191 5.47 -17.36 -14.31
C PRO A 191 5.09 -17.82 -12.90
N GLU A 192 3.84 -17.69 -12.49
CA GLU A 192 3.41 -18.09 -11.14
C GLU A 192 3.65 -19.57 -10.90
N LYS A 193 3.22 -20.42 -11.85
CA LYS A 193 3.41 -21.87 -11.75
C LYS A 193 4.88 -22.28 -11.85
N PHE A 194 5.66 -21.59 -12.68
CA PHE A 194 7.09 -21.86 -12.85
C PHE A 194 7.88 -21.57 -11.59
N TRP A 195 7.61 -20.44 -10.93
CA TRP A 195 8.32 -19.97 -9.74
C TRP A 195 7.71 -20.44 -8.41
N ALA A 196 6.66 -21.28 -8.45
CA ALA A 196 5.98 -21.78 -7.26
C ALA A 196 6.84 -22.76 -6.45
N SER A 197 7.55 -23.67 -7.13
CA SER A 197 8.38 -24.70 -6.46
C SER A 197 9.74 -24.16 -6.00
N SER A 198 10.30 -23.19 -6.72
CA SER A 198 11.58 -22.56 -6.40
C SER A 198 11.62 -21.15 -6.97
N LYS A 199 12.09 -20.18 -6.18
CA LYS A 199 12.42 -18.81 -6.63
C LYS A 199 13.81 -18.68 -7.24
N TYR A 200 14.58 -19.77 -7.25
CA TYR A 200 15.91 -19.86 -7.85
C TYR A 200 15.87 -20.81 -9.05
N LEU A 201 16.34 -20.33 -10.19
CA LEU A 201 16.48 -21.08 -11.43
C LEU A 201 17.97 -21.27 -11.72
N VAL A 202 18.40 -22.52 -11.89
CA VAL A 202 19.74 -22.84 -12.36
C VAL A 202 19.66 -23.67 -13.63
N ILE A 203 20.31 -23.20 -14.69
CA ILE A 203 20.37 -23.87 -15.98
C ILE A 203 21.82 -24.21 -16.29
N VAL A 204 22.08 -25.49 -16.55
CA VAL A 204 23.38 -25.93 -17.07
C VAL A 204 23.30 -25.90 -18.59
N VAL A 205 24.26 -25.22 -19.22
CA VAL A 205 24.39 -25.13 -20.67
C VAL A 205 25.64 -25.84 -21.18
N GLU A 206 25.56 -26.38 -22.39
CA GLU A 206 26.66 -27.03 -23.14
C GLU A 206 26.71 -26.57 -24.60
#